data_AF-A0A3M1DF20-F1
#
_entry.id   AF-A0A3M1DF20-F1
#
_cell.length_a   1.000
_cell.length_b   1.000
_cell.length_c   1.000
_cell.angle_alpha   90.00
_cell.angle_beta   90.00
_cell.angle_gamma   90.00
#
_symmetry.space_group_name_H-M   'P 1'
#
loop_
_entity.id
_entity.type
_entity.pdbx_description
1 polymer ?
#
loop_
_entity_poly.entity_id
_entity_poly.type
_entity_poly.pdbx_seq_one_letter_code
_entity_poly.pdbx_strand_id
1 'polypeptide(L)' 'MENPRVRVLSALGFLALLAGLMTLALPGPYEGTTLLAMDFSHAVQTMDLVGVGLLLLGSALVLGAGWTWQRWMYR' A
#
# COMPACT_ATOMS: atom_id res chain seq x y z
N MET A 1 15.37 -22.95 -0.78
CA MET A 1 16.31 -21.94 -1.33
C MET A 1 15.72 -20.57 -1.07
N GLU A 2 16.30 -19.81 -0.13
CA GLU A 2 15.86 -18.44 0.14
C GLU A 2 16.16 -17.58 -1.10
N ASN A 3 15.16 -17.32 -1.94
CA ASN A 3 15.35 -16.41 -3.06
C ASN A 3 15.29 -14.98 -2.50
N PRO A 4 16.43 -14.25 -2.45
CA PRO A 4 16.48 -12.94 -1.81
C PRO A 4 15.53 -11.94 -2.48
N ARG A 5 15.20 -12.15 -3.76
CA ARG A 5 14.24 -11.32 -4.51
C ARG A 5 12.83 -11.41 -3.93
N VAL A 6 12.37 -12.62 -3.60
CA VAL A 6 11.04 -12.82 -3.00
C VAL A 6 11.01 -12.21 -1.61
N ARG A 7 12.07 -12.38 -0.81
CA ARG A 7 12.18 -11.79 0.53
C ARG A 7 12.14 -10.26 0.50
N VAL A 8 12.88 -9.64 -0.41
CA VAL A 8 12.90 -8.17 -0.59
C VAL A 8 11.57 -7.65 -1.11
N LEU A 9 10.96 -8.30 -2.10
CA LEU A 9 9.64 -7.90 -2.62
C LEU A 9 8.55 -7.98 -1.55
N SER A 10 8.53 -9.05 -0.75
CA SER A 10 7.57 -9.20 0.34
C SER A 10 7.80 -8.16 1.46
N ALA A 11 9.06 -7.88 1.81
CA ALA A 11 9.38 -6.85 2.80
C ALA A 11 8.97 -5.45 2.33
N LEU A 12 9.26 -5.10 1.07
CA LEU A 12 8.84 -3.83 0.48
C LEU A 12 7.32 -3.72 0.37
N GLY A 13 6.66 -4.79 -0.06
CA GLY A 13 5.19 -4.85 -0.12
C GLY A 13 4.55 -4.65 1.25
N PHE A 14 5.09 -5.30 2.29
CA PHE A 14 4.64 -5.11 3.67
C PHE A 14 4.85 -3.67 4.16
N LEU A 15 6.03 -3.08 3.93
CA LEU A 15 6.30 -1.69 4.34
C LEU A 15 5.40 -0.70 3.61
N ALA A 16 5.15 -0.91 2.31
CA ALA A 16 4.24 -0.08 1.53
C ALA A 16 2.79 -0.19 2.03
N LEU A 17 2.32 -1.41 2.35
CA LEU A 17 1.00 -1.61 2.95
C LEU A 17 0.89 -0.93 4.31
N LEU A 18 1.89 -1.09 5.17
CA LEU A 18 1.91 -0.50 6.50
C LEU A 18 1.90 1.03 6.42
N ALA A 19 2.73 1.61 5.57
CA ALA A 19 2.76 3.06 5.35
C ALA A 19 1.46 3.57 4.72
N GLY A 20 0.83 2.80 3.82
CA GLY A 20 -0.51 3.11 3.28
C GLY A 20 -1.60 3.10 4.34
N LEU A 21 -1.56 2.15 5.27
CA LEU A 21 -2.49 2.09 6.38
C LEU A 21 -2.29 3.25 7.38
N MET A 22 -1.03 3.56 7.69
CA MET A 22 -0.69 4.69 8.57
C MET A 22 -1.13 6.03 7.97
N THR A 23 -1.01 6.20 6.65
CA THR A 23 -1.46 7.40 5.95
C THR A 23 -2.97 7.53 5.88
N LEU A 24 -3.72 6.43 5.77
CA LEU A 24 -5.18 6.43 5.94
C LEU A 24 -5.63 6.67 7.39
N ALA A 25 -4.81 6.27 8.36
CA ALA A 25 -5.10 6.42 9.78
C ALA A 25 -4.58 7.75 10.36
N LEU A 26 -4.17 8.70 9.52
CA LEU A 26 -3.65 9.99 9.96
C LEU A 26 -4.79 10.81 10.60
N PRO A 27 -4.56 11.49 11.75
CA PRO A 27 -5.58 12.34 12.33
C PRO A 27 -5.77 13.63 11.52
N GLY A 28 -7.02 14.08 11.42
CA GLY A 28 -7.53 15.36 10.87
C GLY A 28 -6.52 16.47 10.55
N PRO A 29 -5.73 16.98 11.51
CA PRO A 29 -4.75 18.05 11.25
C PRO A 29 -3.66 17.70 10.22
N TYR A 30 -3.43 16.42 9.92
CA TYR A 30 -2.42 15.94 8.99
C TYR A 30 -3.00 15.37 7.69
N GLU A 31 -4.31 15.24 7.57
CA GLU A 31 -4.99 14.63 6.41
C GLU A 31 -4.83 15.48 5.12
N GLY A 32 -4.46 16.75 5.29
CA GLY A 32 -4.01 17.64 4.22
C GLY A 32 -5.15 18.46 3.61
N THR A 33 -5.08 18.74 2.30
CA THR A 33 -6.12 19.53 1.63
C THR A 33 -7.31 18.63 1.29
N THR A 34 -8.52 19.10 1.57
CA THR A 34 -9.74 18.42 1.18
C THR A 34 -9.87 18.42 -0.35
N LEU A 35 -9.86 17.24 -0.97
CA LEU A 35 -9.98 17.10 -2.42
C LEU A 35 -11.44 16.92 -2.86
N LEU A 36 -12.23 16.20 -2.06
CA LEU A 36 -13.65 15.97 -2.34
C LEU A 36 -14.42 15.94 -1.02
N ALA A 37 -15.20 16.99 -0.74
CA ALA A 37 -16.17 16.97 0.34
C ALA A 37 -17.45 16.29 -0.17
N MET A 38 -17.70 15.06 0.26
CA MET A 38 -18.94 14.33 -0.07
C MET A 38 -20.10 14.78 0.82
N ASP A 39 -19.81 15.14 2.09
CA ASP A 39 -20.75 15.76 3.04
C ASP A 39 -19.97 16.44 4.19
N PHE A 40 -20.64 17.15 5.11
CA PHE A 40 -20.03 17.83 6.28
C PHE A 40 -19.19 16.92 7.19
N SER A 41 -19.38 15.60 7.09
CA SER A 41 -18.69 14.60 7.92
C SER A 41 -17.83 13.62 7.12
N HIS A 42 -17.83 13.70 5.78
CA HIS A 42 -17.08 12.78 4.91
C HIS A 42 -16.35 13.58 3.83
N ALA A 43 -15.08 13.82 4.08
CA ALA A 43 -14.16 14.48 3.16
C ALA A 43 -13.07 13.48 2.74
N VAL A 44 -12.88 13.30 1.44
CA VAL A 44 -11.71 12.61 0.91
C VAL A 44 -10.57 13.62 0.89
N GLN A 45 -9.52 13.31 1.64
CA GLN A 45 -8.37 14.18 1.76
C GLN A 45 -7.21 13.72 0.88
N THR A 46 -6.24 14.61 0.64
CA THR A 46 -5.02 14.27 -0.12
C THR A 46 -4.31 13.04 0.42
N MET A 47 -4.24 12.87 1.74
CA MET A 47 -3.53 11.74 2.35
C MET A 47 -4.26 10.41 2.17
N ASP A 48 -5.58 10.41 2.01
CA ASP A 48 -6.34 9.20 1.71
C ASP A 48 -5.96 8.65 0.34
N LEU A 49 -5.83 9.53 -0.67
CA LEU A 49 -5.39 9.15 -2.01
C LEU A 49 -3.95 8.61 -2.00
N VAL A 50 -3.07 9.24 -1.22
CA VAL A 50 -1.69 8.75 -1.04
C VAL A 50 -1.68 7.37 -0.39
N GLY A 51 -2.47 7.17 0.67
CA GLY A 51 -2.50 5.90 1.37
C GLY A 51 -3.15 4.78 0.56
N VAL A 52 -4.24 5.05 -0.18
CA VAL A 52 -4.82 4.11 -1.14
C VAL A 52 -3.79 3.77 -2.23
N GLY A 53 -3.06 4.76 -2.74
CA GLY A 53 -1.99 4.56 -3.71
C GLY A 53 -0.89 3.64 -3.17
N LEU A 54 -0.45 3.85 -1.93
CA LEU A 54 0.51 2.98 -1.25
C LEU A 54 -0.02 1.57 -1.03
N LEU A 55 -1.30 1.42 -0.69
CA LEU A 55 -1.93 0.11 -0.49
C LEU A 55 -2.01 -0.68 -1.81
N LEU A 56 -2.36 -0.02 -2.91
CA LEU A 56 -2.37 -0.63 -4.24
C LEU A 56 -0.97 -1.06 -4.67
N LEU A 57 0.03 -0.21 -4.45
CA LEU A 57 1.42 -0.49 -4.79
C LEU A 57 1.99 -1.62 -3.94
N GLY A 58 1.75 -1.62 -2.63
CA GLY A 58 2.14 -2.69 -1.72
C GLY A 58 1.47 -4.03 -2.08
N SER A 59 0.18 -4.02 -2.40
CA SER A 59 -0.55 -5.20 -2.85
C SER A 59 0.02 -5.76 -4.16
N ALA A 60 0.33 -4.90 -5.13
CA ALA A 60 0.94 -5.30 -6.40
C ALA A 60 2.32 -5.95 -6.19
N LEU A 61 3.13 -5.41 -5.27
CA LEU A 61 4.44 -5.97 -4.93
C LEU A 61 4.33 -7.36 -4.28
N VAL A 62 3.38 -7.55 -3.35
CA VAL A 62 3.15 -8.86 -2.71
C VAL A 62 2.63 -9.89 -3.72
N LEU A 63 1.68 -9.52 -4.59
CA LEU A 63 1.20 -10.39 -5.66
C LEU A 63 2.32 -10.75 -6.65
N GLY A 64 3.16 -9.77 -7.01
CA GLY A 64 4.34 -9.99 -7.84
C GLY A 64 5.34 -10.95 -7.19
N ALA A 65 5.56 -10.85 -5.87
CA ALA A 65 6.41 -11.78 -5.13
C ALA A 65 5.83 -13.21 -5.17
N GLY A 66 4.53 -13.36 -4.94
CA GLY A 66 3.82 -14.64 -5.00
C GLY A 66 3.86 -15.27 -6.39
N TRP A 67 3.62 -14.48 -7.44
CA TRP A 67 3.69 -14.96 -8.82
C TRP A 67 5.11 -15.37 -9.21
N THR A 68 6.12 -14.60 -8.79
CA THR A 68 7.53 -14.92 -9.03
C THR A 68 7.92 -16.22 -8.34
N TRP A 69 7.45 -16.44 -7.10
CA TRP A 69 7.69 -17.67 -6.37
C TRP A 69 7.02 -18.88 -7.03
N GLN A 70 5.76 -18.77 -7.44
CA GLN A 70 5.07 -19.84 -8.19
C GLN A 70 5.81 -20.20 -9.48
N ARG A 71 6.29 -19.20 -10.22
CA ARG A 71 7.05 -19.41 -11.47
C ARG A 71 8.38 -20.16 -11.27
N TRP A 72 8.97 -20.04 -10.09
CA TRP A 72 10.20 -20.74 -9.72
C TRP A 72 9.95 -22.16 -9.21
N MET A 73 8.78 -22.44 -8.65
CA MET A 73 8.43 -23.75 -8.10
C MET A 73 7.80 -24.70 -9.13
N TYR A 74 7.05 -24.17 -10.10
CA TYR A 74 6.42 -24.92 -11.18
C TYR A 74 7.29 -25.01 -12.45
N ARG A 75 8.57 -24.62 -12.35
CA ARG A 75 9.61 -24.90 -13.36
C ARG A 75 10.49 -26.01 -12.86
#